data_AF-A0A1H6ACG1-F1
#
_entry.id   AF-A0A1H6ACG1-F1
#
_cell.length_a   1.000
_cell.length_b   1.000
_cell.length_c   1.000
_cell.angle_alpha   90.00
_cell.angle_beta   90.00
_cell.angle_gamma   90.00
#
_symmetry.space_group_name_H-M   'P 1'
#
loop_
_entity.id
_entity.type
_entity.pdbx_description
1 polymer ?
#
loop_
_entity_poly.entity_id
_entity_poly.type
_entity_poly.pdbx_seq_one_letter_code
_entity_poly.pdbx_strand_id
1 'polypeptide(L)'
;MRDPGRVTDKTSQQPVDSARTAARQAAAGPAAAAEGPYEVTPGVYKRLTTGLGGYSIAMLSCLLIVGLIALITPREHKETLPTADYGNHLFALRNKAPYTPYAPQGLPFTWRTTSSRVSGLDGEGPVAWHLGMVTPSEEYAALEQSDERPVGEYLWRMTNSREPVGVQQVAGQTWQRYYRKDKDQRSLVRTLPGLTLVVTGTASYEELAVLAAALKPQPKNGASASPSAPAASTSPSATPADRP
;
A
#
# COMPACT_ATOMS: atom_id res chain seq x y z
N MET A 1 -37.65 -29.51 43.56
CA MET A 1 -39.07 -29.14 43.73
C MET A 1 -39.20 -27.65 43.46
N ARG A 2 -40.01 -27.29 42.45
CA ARG A 2 -40.73 -26.01 42.20
C ARG A 2 -39.87 -24.72 42.20
N ASP A 3 -39.44 -24.13 41.08
CA ASP A 3 -40.20 -23.46 39.99
C ASP A 3 -40.90 -22.15 40.48
N PRO A 4 -41.38 -21.23 39.62
CA PRO A 4 -40.74 -20.27 38.71
C PRO A 4 -41.08 -18.80 39.06
N GLY A 5 -40.41 -17.85 38.39
CA GLY A 5 -40.89 -16.46 38.24
C GLY A 5 -40.50 -15.96 36.85
N ARG A 6 -41.17 -16.35 35.76
CA ARG A 6 -42.47 -15.87 35.25
C ARG A 6 -42.43 -14.41 34.77
N VAL A 7 -42.59 -14.29 33.43
CA VAL A 7 -43.37 -13.32 32.64
C VAL A 7 -42.92 -11.85 32.64
N THR A 8 -43.06 -11.04 31.59
CA THR A 8 -44.01 -10.90 30.45
C THR A 8 -43.29 -10.07 29.37
N ASP A 9 -43.35 -10.40 28.07
CA ASP A 9 -44.44 -10.12 27.11
C ASP A 9 -44.41 -8.71 26.49
N LYS A 10 -44.12 -8.70 25.18
CA LYS A 10 -44.67 -7.82 24.12
C LYS A 10 -44.00 -8.32 22.82
N THR A 11 -44.56 -9.19 21.98
CA THR A 11 -45.92 -9.27 21.41
C THR A 11 -46.40 -7.96 20.80
N SER A 12 -46.78 -8.07 19.52
CA SER A 12 -47.42 -7.07 18.65
C SER A 12 -46.42 -6.13 17.95
N GLN A 13 -46.33 -6.05 16.62
CA GLN A 13 -47.32 -6.34 15.59
C GLN A 13 -46.61 -6.52 14.24
N GLN A 14 -46.72 -7.72 13.69
CA GLN A 14 -47.10 -7.94 12.28
C GLN A 14 -48.52 -7.32 12.07
N PRO A 15 -49.12 -7.19 10.86
CA PRO A 15 -48.71 -7.85 9.63
C PRO A 15 -49.04 -7.13 8.29
N VAL A 16 -48.49 -7.71 7.23
CA VAL A 16 -49.09 -7.97 5.90
C VAL A 16 -49.52 -6.80 5.02
N ASP A 17 -48.66 -6.50 4.05
CA ASP A 17 -49.10 -6.42 2.67
C ASP A 17 -48.55 -7.63 1.91
N SER A 18 -49.39 -8.61 1.61
CA SER A 18 -50.34 -8.56 0.49
C SER A 18 -49.65 -8.74 -0.87
N ALA A 19 -48.95 -9.85 -0.99
CA ALA A 19 -48.99 -10.71 -2.17
C ALA A 19 -49.12 -12.17 -1.68
N ARG A 20 -50.14 -12.57 -0.90
CA ARG A 20 -51.56 -12.73 -1.25
C ARG A 20 -51.82 -12.81 -2.77
N THR A 21 -51.75 -14.02 -3.33
CA THR A 21 -52.92 -14.84 -3.68
C THR A 21 -53.54 -14.54 -5.06
N ALA A 22 -53.07 -15.29 -6.04
CA ALA A 22 -53.85 -16.02 -7.05
C ALA A 22 -52.85 -17.04 -7.64
N ALA A 23 -52.74 -18.29 -7.21
CA ALA A 23 -53.76 -19.33 -7.12
C ALA A 23 -53.35 -20.32 -6.02
N ARG A 24 -53.99 -20.30 -4.85
CA ARG A 24 -55.06 -21.22 -4.44
C ARG A 24 -55.84 -21.96 -5.55
N GLN A 25 -56.19 -23.21 -5.20
CA GLN A 25 -57.19 -24.16 -5.74
C GLN A 25 -56.69 -25.12 -6.83
N ALA A 26 -56.80 -26.44 -6.70
CA ALA A 26 -57.62 -27.33 -5.86
C ALA A 26 -56.86 -28.68 -5.69
N ALA A 27 -57.14 -29.59 -4.76
CA ALA A 27 -58.36 -29.91 -4.04
C ALA A 27 -58.05 -30.78 -2.80
N ALA A 28 -58.96 -30.74 -1.82
CA ALA A 28 -59.44 -31.80 -0.92
C ALA A 28 -58.39 -32.74 -0.26
N GLY A 29 -58.31 -32.86 1.05
CA GLY A 29 -59.39 -33.21 2.01
C GLY A 29 -58.75 -33.95 3.21
N PRO A 30 -59.50 -34.24 4.29
CA PRO A 30 -58.98 -34.19 5.65
C PRO A 30 -58.67 -35.55 6.31
N ALA A 31 -57.93 -35.46 7.44
CA ALA A 31 -58.00 -36.28 8.66
C ALA A 31 -57.93 -37.82 8.56
N ALA A 32 -56.94 -38.42 9.23
CA ALA A 32 -57.12 -39.40 10.30
C ALA A 32 -55.79 -40.10 10.66
N ALA A 33 -55.75 -40.55 11.91
CA ALA A 33 -54.73 -41.34 12.60
C ALA A 33 -54.07 -42.47 11.78
N ALA A 34 -52.81 -42.78 12.10
CA ALA A 34 -52.36 -44.16 12.37
C ALA A 34 -50.92 -44.16 12.91
N GLU A 35 -50.72 -44.96 13.96
CA GLU A 35 -49.44 -45.31 14.55
C GLU A 35 -48.53 -46.04 13.55
N GLY A 36 -47.22 -45.87 13.69
CA GLY A 36 -46.21 -46.70 13.04
C GLY A 36 -44.81 -46.37 13.55
N PRO A 37 -43.95 -47.36 13.84
CA PRO A 37 -42.59 -47.12 14.29
C PRO A 37 -41.76 -46.67 13.07
N TYR A 38 -41.17 -45.47 13.14
CA TYR A 38 -40.19 -45.05 12.16
C TYR A 38 -38.90 -45.83 12.40
N GLU A 39 -38.72 -46.94 11.68
CA GLU A 39 -37.40 -47.57 11.52
C GLU A 39 -36.49 -46.59 10.79
N VAL A 40 -35.61 -45.94 11.54
CA VAL A 40 -34.50 -45.19 10.98
C VAL A 40 -33.53 -46.19 10.39
N THR A 41 -33.55 -46.38 9.06
CA THR A 41 -32.56 -47.20 8.36
C THR A 41 -31.15 -46.62 8.61
N PRO A 42 -30.26 -47.32 9.34
CA PRO A 42 -28.92 -46.80 9.66
C PRO A 42 -27.92 -47.02 8.51
N GLY A 43 -28.42 -47.19 7.27
CA GLY A 43 -27.68 -47.80 6.16
C GLY A 43 -27.10 -46.85 5.13
N VAL A 44 -27.38 -45.54 5.18
CA VAL A 44 -26.98 -44.61 4.10
C VAL A 44 -25.76 -43.76 4.48
N TYR A 45 -25.55 -43.48 5.77
CA TYR A 45 -24.44 -42.60 6.18
C TYR A 45 -23.08 -43.30 6.26
N LYS A 46 -23.04 -44.64 6.29
CA LYS A 46 -21.77 -45.39 6.47
C LYS A 46 -21.01 -45.70 5.18
N ARG A 47 -21.60 -45.48 4.00
CA ARG A 47 -20.96 -45.83 2.71
C ARG A 47 -20.25 -44.69 1.99
N LEU A 48 -20.44 -43.45 2.43
CA LEU A 48 -19.83 -42.29 1.77
C LEU A 48 -18.54 -41.81 2.44
N THR A 49 -18.26 -42.22 3.68
CA THR A 49 -17.12 -41.73 4.46
C THR A 49 -16.25 -42.82 5.10
N THR A 50 -16.50 -44.11 4.83
CA THR A 50 -15.66 -45.20 5.36
C THR A 50 -14.87 -45.87 4.25
N GLY A 51 -13.59 -45.50 4.11
CA GLY A 51 -12.63 -46.22 3.27
C GLY A 51 -11.83 -45.32 2.34
N LEU A 52 -10.67 -45.84 1.91
CA LEU A 52 -9.69 -45.24 0.99
C LEU A 52 -10.33 -44.41 -0.15
N GLY A 53 -11.48 -44.85 -0.68
CA GLY A 53 -12.20 -44.18 -1.77
C GLY A 53 -12.78 -42.80 -1.42
N GLY A 54 -13.26 -42.58 -0.19
CA GLY A 54 -13.74 -41.26 0.24
C GLY A 54 -12.60 -40.25 0.34
N TYR A 55 -11.43 -40.71 0.80
CA TYR A 55 -10.22 -39.90 0.86
C TYR A 55 -9.69 -39.57 -0.55
N SER A 56 -9.77 -40.52 -1.48
CA SER A 56 -9.42 -40.30 -2.89
C SER A 56 -10.34 -39.28 -3.57
N ILE A 57 -11.66 -39.33 -3.31
CA ILE A 57 -12.61 -38.35 -3.86
C ILE A 57 -12.36 -36.95 -3.25
N ALA A 58 -12.07 -36.87 -1.95
CA ALA A 58 -11.73 -35.61 -1.30
C ALA A 58 -10.42 -35.01 -1.84
N MET A 59 -9.39 -35.83 -2.07
CA MET A 59 -8.12 -35.41 -2.67
C MET A 59 -8.30 -34.95 -4.10
N LEU A 60 -9.07 -35.68 -4.92
CA LEU A 60 -9.38 -35.28 -6.29
C LEU A 60 -10.13 -33.94 -6.31
N SER A 61 -11.10 -33.77 -5.41
CA SER A 61 -11.87 -32.53 -5.29
C SER A 61 -10.97 -31.37 -4.89
N CYS A 62 -10.06 -31.58 -3.95
CA CYS A 62 -9.08 -30.58 -3.54
C CYS A 62 -8.13 -30.21 -4.70
N LEU A 63 -7.61 -31.19 -5.44
CA LEU A 63 -6.74 -30.95 -6.59
C LEU A 63 -7.47 -30.26 -7.75
N LEU A 64 -8.75 -30.55 -7.97
CA LEU A 64 -9.57 -29.86 -8.95
C LEU A 64 -9.80 -28.40 -8.55
N ILE A 65 -10.08 -28.13 -7.28
CA ILE A 65 -10.22 -26.77 -6.76
C ILE A 65 -8.90 -26.02 -6.89
N VAL A 66 -7.78 -26.63 -6.48
CA VAL A 66 -6.44 -26.03 -6.63
C VAL A 66 -6.07 -25.83 -8.10
N GLY A 67 -6.43 -26.78 -8.97
CA GLY A 67 -6.22 -26.69 -10.42
C GLY A 67 -7.05 -25.58 -11.06
N LEU A 68 -8.31 -25.42 -10.64
CA LEU A 68 -9.18 -24.33 -11.06
C LEU A 68 -8.64 -22.97 -10.57
N ILE A 69 -8.22 -22.89 -9.30
CA ILE A 69 -7.55 -21.70 -8.76
C ILE A 69 -6.26 -21.44 -9.55
N ALA A 70 -5.46 -22.45 -9.87
CA ALA A 70 -4.22 -22.30 -10.64
C ALA A 70 -4.47 -21.92 -12.10
N LEU A 71 -5.63 -22.27 -12.67
CA LEU A 71 -6.04 -21.91 -14.02
C LEU A 71 -6.60 -20.47 -14.07
N ILE A 72 -7.36 -20.07 -13.04
CA ILE A 72 -7.94 -18.73 -12.89
C ILE A 72 -6.88 -17.72 -12.41
N THR A 73 -5.91 -18.17 -11.62
CA THR A 73 -4.79 -17.33 -11.18
C THR A 73 -3.80 -17.23 -12.34
N PRO A 74 -3.69 -16.07 -13.02
CA PRO A 74 -2.66 -15.90 -14.02
C PRO A 74 -1.29 -16.16 -13.37
N ARG A 75 -0.65 -17.26 -13.78
CA ARG A 75 0.75 -17.53 -13.43
C ARG A 75 1.61 -16.61 -14.27
N GLU A 76 1.89 -15.43 -13.73
CA GLU A 76 2.85 -14.50 -14.33
C GLU A 76 4.27 -15.02 -14.08
N HIS A 77 4.65 -16.11 -14.75
CA HIS A 77 6.04 -16.50 -14.91
C HIS A 77 6.62 -15.81 -16.13
N LYS A 78 6.88 -14.52 -15.96
CA LYS A 78 7.87 -13.72 -16.65
C LYS A 78 8.11 -12.52 -15.76
N GLU A 79 9.27 -12.51 -15.10
CA GLU A 79 9.82 -11.39 -14.33
C GLU A 79 9.94 -10.16 -15.24
N THR A 80 8.83 -9.47 -15.41
CA THR A 80 8.78 -8.05 -15.73
C THR A 80 7.88 -7.49 -14.65
N LEU A 81 8.41 -7.43 -13.41
CA LEU A 81 7.79 -6.66 -12.34
C LEU A 81 7.40 -5.32 -12.97
N PRO A 82 6.10 -4.97 -13.01
CA PRO A 82 5.69 -3.67 -13.50
C PRO A 82 6.50 -2.65 -12.73
N THR A 83 7.34 -1.86 -13.42
CA THR A 83 8.04 -0.75 -12.79
C THR A 83 6.97 0.07 -12.10
N ALA A 84 6.93 0.03 -10.77
CA ALA A 84 5.88 0.69 -10.03
C ALA A 84 5.95 2.18 -10.36
N ASP A 85 4.94 2.69 -11.06
CA ASP A 85 4.89 4.11 -11.40
C ASP A 85 4.57 4.90 -10.12
N TYR A 86 5.58 5.59 -9.62
CA TYR A 86 5.45 6.42 -8.43
C TYR A 86 4.98 7.85 -8.75
N GLY A 87 4.68 8.17 -10.01
CA GLY A 87 4.28 9.50 -10.46
C GLY A 87 3.07 10.04 -9.71
N ASN A 88 2.04 9.23 -9.48
CA ASN A 88 0.84 9.62 -8.73
C ASN A 88 1.17 9.95 -7.26
N HIS A 89 2.02 9.15 -6.62
CA HIS A 89 2.48 9.40 -5.26
C HIS A 89 3.32 10.67 -5.17
N LEU A 90 4.22 10.87 -6.13
CA LEU A 90 5.02 12.09 -6.19
C LEU A 90 4.15 13.32 -6.42
N PHE A 91 3.16 13.24 -7.32
CA PHE A 91 2.19 14.30 -7.52
C PHE A 91 1.43 14.63 -6.23
N ALA A 92 0.96 13.61 -5.51
CA ALA A 92 0.27 13.81 -4.24
C ALA A 92 1.18 14.49 -3.20
N LEU A 93 2.43 14.03 -3.04
CA LEU A 93 3.41 14.63 -2.14
C LEU A 93 3.70 16.09 -2.49
N ARG A 94 3.92 16.40 -3.77
CA ARG A 94 4.19 17.77 -4.23
C ARG A 94 3.05 18.75 -3.91
N ASN A 95 1.81 18.26 -3.83
CA ASN A 95 0.66 19.11 -3.55
C ASN A 95 0.28 19.15 -2.05
N LYS A 96 0.45 18.04 -1.33
CA LYS A 96 -0.11 17.88 0.03
C LYS A 96 0.94 17.76 1.13
N ALA A 97 2.16 17.31 0.85
CA ALA A 97 3.17 17.15 1.89
C ALA A 97 3.57 18.52 2.47
N PRO A 98 3.92 18.63 3.75
CA PRO A 98 4.38 19.89 4.34
C PRO A 98 5.80 20.29 3.90
N TYR A 99 6.58 19.37 3.32
CA TYR A 99 7.94 19.56 2.82
C TYR A 99 8.04 19.50 1.28
N THR A 100 9.20 19.86 0.73
CA THR A 100 9.55 19.62 -0.68
C THR A 100 10.08 18.20 -0.85
N PRO A 101 9.34 17.28 -1.51
CA PRO A 101 9.80 15.91 -1.69
C PRO A 101 11.01 15.85 -2.62
N TYR A 102 11.87 14.85 -2.42
CA TYR A 102 12.98 14.54 -3.31
C TYR A 102 12.68 13.25 -4.05
N ALA A 103 12.85 13.23 -5.37
CA ALA A 103 12.63 12.04 -6.19
C ALA A 103 13.84 11.77 -7.08
N PRO A 104 14.12 10.50 -7.42
CA PRO A 104 15.20 10.17 -8.33
C PRO A 104 14.88 10.69 -9.74
N GLN A 105 15.88 11.30 -10.39
CA GLN A 105 15.84 11.72 -11.79
C GLN A 105 17.14 11.31 -12.49
N GLY A 106 17.02 10.79 -13.71
CA GLY A 106 18.19 10.38 -14.50
C GLY A 106 18.86 9.10 -14.01
N LEU A 107 18.15 8.23 -13.27
CA LEU A 107 18.65 6.90 -12.96
C LEU A 107 18.79 6.06 -14.24
N PRO A 108 19.83 5.22 -14.36
CA PRO A 108 19.96 4.27 -15.46
C PRO A 108 18.74 3.33 -15.54
N PHE A 109 18.39 2.89 -16.75
CA PHE A 109 17.25 1.99 -17.00
C PHE A 109 17.36 0.62 -16.29
N THR A 110 18.56 0.27 -15.82
CA THR A 110 18.83 -0.94 -15.04
C THR A 110 18.27 -0.87 -13.61
N TRP A 111 17.92 0.33 -13.12
CA TRP A 111 17.19 0.49 -11.86
C TRP A 111 15.70 0.26 -12.09
N ARG A 112 15.11 -0.61 -11.27
CA ARG A 112 13.68 -0.96 -11.40
C ARG A 112 12.93 -0.62 -10.12
N THR A 113 11.87 0.17 -10.23
CA THR A 113 10.98 0.44 -9.09
C THR A 113 10.12 -0.77 -8.79
N THR A 114 10.16 -1.23 -7.54
CA THR A 114 9.39 -2.39 -7.06
C THR A 114 8.20 -1.98 -6.21
N SER A 115 8.28 -0.85 -5.49
CA SER A 115 7.20 -0.39 -4.63
C SER A 115 7.22 1.12 -4.46
N SER A 116 6.04 1.70 -4.24
CA SER A 116 5.91 3.08 -3.79
C SER A 116 4.74 3.19 -2.83
N ARG A 117 4.92 3.86 -1.70
CA ARG A 117 3.87 4.02 -0.67
C ARG A 117 3.99 5.38 -0.01
N VAL A 118 2.86 6.07 0.11
CA VAL A 118 2.76 7.33 0.83
C VAL A 118 1.81 7.18 2.00
N SER A 119 2.15 7.80 3.13
CA SER A 119 1.30 7.84 4.34
C SER A 119 1.21 9.26 4.92
N GLY A 120 0.21 9.50 5.76
CA GLY A 120 0.01 10.76 6.48
C GLY A 120 -0.55 11.93 5.66
N LEU A 121 -0.93 11.70 4.39
CA LEU A 121 -1.49 12.76 3.52
C LEU A 121 -2.93 13.19 3.86
N ASP A 122 -3.59 12.43 4.72
CA ASP A 122 -4.89 12.69 5.33
C ASP A 122 -4.81 13.63 6.54
N GLY A 123 -3.60 13.97 6.99
CA GLY A 123 -3.37 14.82 8.16
C GLY A 123 -3.24 14.06 9.48
N GLU A 124 -3.36 12.72 9.46
CA GLU A 124 -3.14 11.87 10.61
C GLU A 124 -1.65 11.47 10.71
N GLY A 125 -0.85 12.33 11.34
CA GLY A 125 0.57 12.07 11.61
C GLY A 125 1.54 12.60 10.56
N PRO A 126 2.84 12.24 10.66
CA PRO A 126 3.87 12.74 9.75
C PRO A 126 3.70 12.16 8.34
N VAL A 127 3.98 12.98 7.34
CA VAL A 127 3.92 12.55 5.94
C VAL A 127 5.18 11.78 5.62
N ALA A 128 5.04 10.54 5.17
CA ALA A 128 6.17 9.71 4.77
C ALA A 128 5.99 9.16 3.35
N TRP A 129 7.11 8.99 2.67
CA TRP A 129 7.17 8.31 1.37
C TRP A 129 8.26 7.26 1.38
N HIS A 130 7.85 6.06 0.97
CA HIS A 130 8.71 4.92 0.70
C HIS A 130 8.73 4.68 -0.81
N LEU A 131 9.92 4.55 -1.38
CA LEU A 131 10.15 4.17 -2.77
C LEU A 131 11.19 3.05 -2.81
N GLY A 132 10.74 1.81 -3.03
CA GLY A 132 11.59 0.64 -3.16
C GLY A 132 11.99 0.38 -4.60
N MET A 133 13.25 0.00 -4.79
CA MET A 133 13.87 -0.28 -6.09
C MET A 133 14.83 -1.47 -5.99
N VAL A 134 15.13 -2.04 -7.14
CA VAL A 134 16.19 -3.04 -7.34
C VAL A 134 17.32 -2.39 -8.14
N THR A 135 18.55 -2.58 -7.67
CA THR A 135 19.77 -2.04 -8.28
C THR A 135 20.22 -2.88 -9.48
N PRO A 136 21.21 -2.42 -10.27
CA PRO A 136 21.77 -3.21 -11.37
C PRO A 136 22.40 -4.54 -10.92
N SER A 137 22.84 -4.62 -9.66
CA SER A 137 23.39 -5.84 -9.06
C SER A 137 22.32 -6.75 -8.44
N GLU A 138 21.04 -6.51 -8.76
CA GLU A 138 19.88 -7.23 -8.21
C GLU A 138 19.68 -7.11 -6.69
N GLU A 139 20.29 -6.09 -6.08
CA GLU A 139 20.16 -5.80 -4.66
C GLU A 139 18.99 -4.84 -4.38
N TYR A 140 18.52 -4.83 -3.14
CA TYR A 140 17.44 -3.93 -2.73
C TYR A 140 17.99 -2.56 -2.33
N ALA A 141 17.32 -1.51 -2.78
CA ALA A 141 17.55 -0.13 -2.36
C ALA A 141 16.22 0.61 -2.24
N ALA A 142 16.07 1.43 -1.21
CA ALA A 142 14.88 2.21 -0.96
C ALA A 142 15.24 3.66 -0.64
N LEU A 143 14.38 4.57 -1.07
CA LEU A 143 14.32 5.93 -0.58
C LEU A 143 13.17 6.03 0.43
N GLU A 144 13.51 6.43 1.65
CA GLU A 144 12.58 6.84 2.68
C GLU A 144 12.70 8.35 2.86
N GLN A 145 11.58 9.05 2.92
CA GLN A 145 11.55 10.44 3.32
C GLN A 145 10.37 10.73 4.24
N SER A 146 10.59 11.56 5.26
CA SER A 146 9.52 12.02 6.15
C SER A 146 9.88 13.30 6.90
N ASP A 147 8.87 14.05 7.35
CA ASP A 147 8.97 15.16 8.29
C ASP A 147 8.81 14.76 9.76
N GLU A 148 8.78 13.45 10.05
CA GLU A 148 8.61 12.92 11.40
C GLU A 148 9.60 13.51 12.41
N ARG A 149 9.05 13.83 13.59
CA ARG A 149 9.79 14.32 14.75
C ARG A 149 9.42 13.47 15.97
N PRO A 150 10.38 13.15 16.87
CA PRO A 150 11.81 13.49 16.82
C PRO A 150 12.58 12.71 15.74
N VAL A 151 13.59 13.34 15.12
CA VAL A 151 14.36 12.74 14.01
C VAL A 151 15.10 11.47 14.46
N GLY A 152 15.60 11.43 15.69
CA GLY A 152 16.35 10.28 16.20
C GLY A 152 15.56 8.97 16.19
N GLU A 153 14.26 9.01 16.56
CA GLU A 153 13.40 7.83 16.56
C GLU A 153 13.06 7.36 15.13
N TYR A 154 12.82 8.31 14.23
CA TYR A 154 12.64 8.00 12.81
C TYR A 154 13.90 7.34 12.21
N LEU A 155 15.09 7.88 12.49
CA LEU A 155 16.35 7.31 12.01
C LEU A 155 16.62 5.92 12.58
N TRP A 156 16.35 5.73 13.86
CA TRP A 156 16.45 4.40 14.48
C TRP A 156 15.54 3.40 13.76
N ARG A 157 14.30 3.76 13.44
CA ARG A 157 13.37 2.86 12.75
C ARG A 157 13.76 2.58 11.30
N MET A 158 14.27 3.58 10.57
CA MET A 158 14.64 3.41 9.17
C MET A 158 15.98 2.71 8.97
N THR A 159 16.97 3.00 9.82
CA THR A 159 18.32 2.42 9.72
C THR A 159 18.51 1.18 10.60
N ASN A 160 17.61 0.96 11.56
CA ASN A 160 17.75 -0.03 12.63
C ASN A 160 19.11 0.06 13.37
N SER A 161 19.71 1.24 13.36
CA SER A 161 20.96 1.58 14.03
C SER A 161 20.82 2.93 14.71
N ARG A 162 21.47 3.07 15.86
CA ARG A 162 21.47 4.28 16.69
C ARG A 162 22.65 5.20 16.34
N GLU A 163 23.75 4.61 15.88
CA GLU A 163 25.02 5.31 15.70
C GLU A 163 25.44 5.27 14.23
N PRO A 164 25.87 6.42 13.67
CA PRO A 164 26.46 6.46 12.36
C PRO A 164 27.85 5.83 12.39
N VAL A 165 28.20 5.10 11.33
CA VAL A 165 29.52 4.46 11.14
C VAL A 165 30.50 5.35 10.36
N GLY A 166 30.05 6.52 9.91
CA GLY A 166 30.89 7.49 9.22
C GLY A 166 30.09 8.47 8.36
N VAL A 167 30.78 9.13 7.44
CA VAL A 167 30.18 10.07 6.47
C VAL A 167 30.63 9.74 5.05
N GLN A 168 29.83 10.14 4.06
CA GLN A 168 30.12 10.00 2.64
C GLN A 168 29.66 11.23 1.89
N GLN A 169 30.48 11.69 0.94
CA GLN A 169 30.09 12.75 0.02
C GLN A 169 29.46 12.13 -1.22
N VAL A 170 28.25 12.58 -1.56
CA VAL A 170 27.50 12.12 -2.73
C VAL A 170 26.93 13.34 -3.45
N ALA A 171 27.31 13.55 -4.71
CA ALA A 171 26.88 14.69 -5.52
C ALA A 171 27.04 16.06 -4.80
N GLY A 172 28.15 16.24 -4.06
CA GLY A 172 28.43 17.45 -3.28
C GLY A 172 27.59 17.62 -2.01
N GLN A 173 26.88 16.59 -1.58
CA GLN A 173 26.09 16.57 -0.35
C GLN A 173 26.67 15.57 0.65
N THR A 174 26.72 15.97 1.93
CA THR A 174 27.16 15.11 3.02
C THR A 174 26.04 14.18 3.46
N TRP A 175 26.32 12.87 3.46
CA TRP A 175 25.44 11.82 3.97
C TRP A 175 26.11 11.10 5.14
N GLN A 176 25.35 10.84 6.19
CA GLN A 176 25.79 9.99 7.29
C GLN A 176 25.59 8.53 6.93
N ARG A 177 26.61 7.71 7.11
CA ARG A 177 26.54 6.26 6.88
C ARG A 177 26.07 5.57 8.14
N TYR A 178 25.14 4.66 7.97
CA TYR A 178 24.74 3.70 9.00
C TYR A 178 24.93 2.30 8.43
N TYR A 179 25.31 1.36 9.31
CA TYR A 179 25.46 -0.04 8.95
C TYR A 179 24.85 -0.91 10.04
N ARG A 180 24.09 -1.91 9.62
CA ARG A 180 23.50 -2.92 10.48
C ARG A 180 23.93 -4.30 10.00
N LYS A 181 24.86 -4.89 10.75
CA LYS A 181 25.59 -6.11 10.37
C LYS A 181 24.70 -7.34 10.23
N ASP A 182 23.68 -7.51 11.07
CA ASP A 182 22.88 -8.74 11.11
C ASP A 182 21.91 -8.91 9.93
N LYS A 183 21.54 -7.82 9.24
CA LYS A 183 20.75 -7.85 8.00
C LYS A 183 21.51 -7.36 6.77
N ASP A 184 22.81 -7.15 6.91
CA ASP A 184 23.67 -6.47 5.93
C ASP A 184 23.04 -5.18 5.36
N GLN A 185 22.34 -4.43 6.21
CA GLN A 185 21.64 -3.23 5.80
C GLN A 185 22.61 -2.05 5.86
N ARG A 186 22.73 -1.34 4.74
CA ARG A 186 23.48 -0.10 4.62
C ARG A 186 22.48 1.04 4.46
N SER A 187 22.77 2.17 5.09
CA SER A 187 21.94 3.35 4.93
C SER A 187 22.79 4.62 4.80
N LEU A 188 22.35 5.53 3.96
CA LEU A 188 22.82 6.88 3.80
C LEU A 188 21.71 7.81 4.29
N VAL A 189 22.01 8.61 5.30
CA VAL A 189 21.06 9.51 5.94
C VAL A 189 21.45 10.96 5.70
N ARG A 190 20.47 11.79 5.35
CA ARG A 190 20.63 13.24 5.26
C ARG A 190 19.43 13.93 5.89
N THR A 191 19.68 14.73 6.91
CA THR A 191 18.66 15.54 7.57
C THR A 191 18.69 16.96 7.00
N LEU A 192 17.54 17.42 6.51
CA LEU A 192 17.28 18.74 5.97
C LEU A 192 16.33 19.50 6.90
N PRO A 193 16.17 20.83 6.74
CA PRO A 193 15.14 21.58 7.44
C PRO A 193 13.74 21.04 7.10
N GLY A 194 13.09 20.39 8.06
CA GLY A 194 11.72 19.87 7.92
C GLY A 194 11.59 18.55 7.14
N LEU A 195 12.69 17.89 6.77
CA LEU A 195 12.68 16.64 6.02
C LEU A 195 13.89 15.78 6.38
N THR A 196 13.68 14.49 6.57
CA THR A 196 14.77 13.51 6.67
C THR A 196 14.73 12.61 5.46
N LEU A 197 15.86 12.46 4.78
CA LEU A 197 16.06 11.52 3.67
C LEU A 197 16.90 10.35 4.18
N VAL A 198 16.46 9.13 3.93
CA VAL A 198 17.21 7.92 4.20
C VAL A 198 17.19 7.05 2.96
N VAL A 199 18.36 6.83 2.39
CA VAL A 199 18.56 5.86 1.32
C VAL A 199 19.10 4.58 1.95
N THR A 200 18.36 3.49 1.89
CA THR A 200 18.67 2.27 2.66
C THR A 200 18.40 0.99 1.89
N GLY A 201 19.15 -0.06 2.17
CA GLY A 201 18.92 -1.36 1.54
C GLY A 201 20.04 -2.36 1.81
N THR A 202 20.02 -3.46 1.07
CA THR A 202 21.10 -4.47 1.06
C THR A 202 22.19 -4.10 0.05
N ALA A 203 21.88 -3.23 -0.91
CA ALA A 203 22.82 -2.74 -1.91
C ALA A 203 24.07 -2.10 -1.27
N SER A 204 25.16 -2.09 -2.03
CA SER A 204 26.43 -1.49 -1.62
C SER A 204 26.30 0.02 -1.39
N TYR A 205 27.20 0.62 -0.60
CA TYR A 205 27.22 2.09 -0.42
C TYR A 205 27.40 2.85 -1.74
N GLU A 206 28.08 2.25 -2.72
CA GLU A 206 28.28 2.85 -4.05
C GLU A 206 26.96 2.92 -4.82
N GLU A 207 26.18 1.84 -4.85
CA GLU A 207 24.87 1.83 -5.50
C GLU A 207 23.86 2.72 -4.77
N LEU A 208 23.86 2.69 -3.44
CA LEU A 208 23.05 3.62 -2.65
C LEU A 208 23.45 5.08 -2.91
N ALA A 209 24.73 5.35 -3.16
CA ALA A 209 25.20 6.68 -3.55
C ALA A 209 24.74 7.07 -4.96
N VAL A 210 24.65 6.14 -5.91
CA VAL A 210 24.06 6.42 -7.23
C VAL A 210 22.60 6.87 -7.08
N LEU A 211 21.82 6.17 -6.25
CA LEU A 211 20.46 6.57 -5.94
C LEU A 211 20.42 7.94 -5.25
N ALA A 212 21.21 8.14 -4.20
CA ALA A 212 21.26 9.39 -3.46
C ALA A 212 21.69 10.58 -4.34
N ALA A 213 22.58 10.37 -5.32
CA ALA A 213 23.01 11.37 -6.29
C ALA A 213 21.91 11.76 -7.30
N ALA A 214 21.03 10.81 -7.64
CA ALA A 214 19.91 11.02 -8.54
C ALA A 214 18.76 11.81 -7.89
N LEU A 215 18.75 11.98 -6.56
CA LEU A 215 17.68 12.69 -5.86
C LEU A 215 17.68 14.18 -6.19
N LYS A 216 16.59 14.64 -6.79
CA LYS A 216 16.35 16.06 -7.08
C LYS A 216 15.14 16.57 -6.29
N PRO A 217 15.20 17.80 -5.73
CA PRO A 217 14.04 18.41 -5.11
C PRO A 217 12.93 18.59 -6.15
N GLN A 218 11.70 18.26 -5.76
CA GLN A 218 10.52 18.35 -6.61
C GLN A 218 9.64 19.51 -6.11
N PRO A 219 9.71 20.69 -6.74
CA PRO A 219 9.01 21.87 -6.26
C PRO A 219 7.49 21.63 -6.16
N LYS A 220 6.89 22.18 -5.10
CA LYS A 220 5.43 22.26 -4.98
C LYS A 220 4.89 23.09 -6.15
N ASN A 221 3.79 22.65 -6.77
CA ASN A 221 3.18 23.41 -7.85
C ASN A 221 2.82 24.82 -7.33
N GLY A 222 3.47 25.84 -7.91
CA GLY A 222 3.44 27.23 -7.44
C GLY A 222 4.83 27.88 -7.35
N ALA A 223 5.90 27.12 -7.11
CA ALA A 223 7.27 27.66 -7.03
C ALA A 223 7.98 27.77 -8.39
N SER A 224 7.45 27.12 -9.45
CA SER A 224 8.01 27.16 -10.81
C SER A 224 7.46 28.31 -11.67
N ALA A 225 6.63 29.20 -11.11
CA ALA A 225 6.13 30.39 -11.78
C ALA A 225 6.63 31.67 -11.07
N SER A 226 7.94 31.88 -11.07
CA SER A 226 8.48 33.23 -11.22
C SER A 226 9.38 33.18 -12.44
N PRO A 227 8.89 33.59 -13.63
CA PRO A 227 9.81 33.96 -14.69
C PRO A 227 10.72 35.04 -14.10
N SER A 228 12.02 34.86 -14.28
CA SER A 228 12.97 35.97 -14.18
C SER A 228 12.37 37.12 -14.98
N ALA A 229 11.98 38.20 -14.30
CA ALA A 229 11.60 39.44 -14.96
C ALA A 229 12.78 39.85 -15.84
N PRO A 230 12.64 39.94 -17.18
CA PRO A 230 13.59 40.69 -17.94
C PRO A 230 13.47 42.15 -17.50
N ALA A 231 14.62 42.75 -17.24
CA ALA A 231 14.79 44.13 -16.83
C ALA A 231 13.80 45.06 -17.56
N ALA A 232 13.13 45.89 -16.76
CA ALA A 232 12.37 47.03 -17.22
C ALA A 232 13.21 47.81 -18.24
N SER A 233 12.77 47.79 -19.50
CA SER A 233 13.20 48.76 -20.49
C SER A 233 12.61 50.10 -20.07
N THR A 234 13.37 50.87 -19.29
CA THR A 234 13.04 52.27 -19.02
C THR A 234 13.28 53.05 -20.30
N SER A 235 12.21 53.28 -21.06
CA SER A 235 12.12 54.40 -22.00
C SER A 235 12.31 55.71 -21.24
N PRO A 236 13.24 56.60 -21.64
CA PRO A 236 13.09 58.01 -21.37
C PRO A 236 12.33 58.65 -22.55
N SER A 237 11.08 59.01 -22.29
CA SER A 237 10.30 59.91 -23.15
C SER A 237 9.90 61.11 -22.29
N ALA A 238 10.55 62.25 -22.52
CA ALA A 238 10.15 63.61 -22.13
C ALA A 238 11.28 64.56 -22.57
N THR A 239 11.12 65.77 -23.12
CA THR A 239 9.98 66.66 -23.48
C THR A 239 10.65 67.92 -24.13
N PRO A 240 9.98 68.72 -24.97
CA PRO A 240 10.60 69.75 -25.81
C PRO A 240 10.91 71.04 -25.03
N ALA A 241 11.88 71.83 -25.51
CA ALA A 241 12.11 73.19 -25.04
C ALA A 241 12.57 74.09 -26.19
N ASP A 242 12.00 75.28 -26.15
CA ASP A 242 11.89 76.32 -27.17
C ASP A 242 13.16 77.21 -27.29
N ARG A 243 13.15 77.98 -28.38
CA ARG A 243 13.99 79.10 -28.90
C ARG A 243 14.86 79.96 -27.95
N PRO A 244 15.83 80.73 -28.50
CA PRO A 244 15.55 82.02 -29.16
C PRO A 244 15.94 82.13 -30.64
#